data_AF-A0A660VQK1-F1
#
_entry.id   AF-A0A660VQK1-F1
#
_cell.length_a   1.000
_cell.length_b   1.000
_cell.length_c   1.000
_cell.angle_alpha   90.00
_cell.angle_beta   90.00
_cell.angle_gamma   90.00
#
_symmetry.space_group_name_H-M   'P 1'
#
loop_
_entity.id
_entity.type
_entity.pdbx_description
1 polymer ?
#
loop_
_entity_poly.entity_id
_entity_poly.type
_entity_poly.pdbx_seq_one_letter_code
_entity_poly.pdbx_strand_id
1 'polypeptide(L)'
;VMNQNYEPAAISLFLQSADYYLIASALAWNFAVVTHEVPAQTRRKVKIPNACIGLKIRHLTPYEMLRRERARFVLERRNGK
;
A
#
# COMPACT_ATOMS: atom_id res chain seq x y z
N VAL A 1 -0.44 -1.18 -15.87
CA VAL A 1 -1.09 -2.38 -15.28
C VAL A 1 -1.05 -3.62 -16.19
N MET A 2 -1.20 -3.51 -17.51
CA MET A 2 -1.39 -4.68 -18.40
C MET A 2 -0.17 -5.56 -18.70
N ASN A 3 0.98 -5.38 -18.04
CA ASN A 3 2.22 -6.13 -18.36
C ASN A 3 2.72 -7.03 -17.22
N GLN A 4 1.83 -7.41 -16.30
CA GLN A 4 2.12 -8.35 -15.22
C GLN A 4 1.32 -9.63 -15.49
N ASN A 5 2.00 -10.76 -15.69
CA ASN A 5 1.42 -12.07 -16.00
C ASN A 5 0.65 -12.67 -14.80
N TYR A 6 -0.33 -11.94 -14.27
CA TYR A 6 -1.22 -12.43 -13.23
C TYR A 6 -2.22 -13.44 -13.81
N GLU A 7 -2.56 -14.44 -13.02
CA GLU A 7 -3.66 -15.33 -13.33
C GLU A 7 -4.97 -14.53 -13.33
N PRO A 8 -5.93 -14.81 -14.23
CA PRO A 8 -7.21 -14.11 -14.27
C PRO A 8 -7.96 -14.12 -12.92
N ALA A 9 -7.86 -15.22 -12.16
CA ALA A 9 -8.42 -15.33 -10.82
C ALA A 9 -7.81 -14.34 -9.83
N ALA A 10 -6.50 -14.09 -9.92
CA ALA A 10 -5.81 -13.12 -9.07
C ALA A 10 -6.26 -11.69 -9.37
N ILE A 11 -6.49 -11.37 -10.65
CA ILE A 11 -7.03 -10.08 -11.08
C ILE A 11 -8.45 -9.90 -10.54
N SER A 12 -9.31 -10.90 -10.75
CA SER A 12 -10.71 -10.86 -10.27
C SER A 12 -10.79 -10.66 -8.76
N LEU A 13 -10.01 -11.43 -7.99
CA LEU A 13 -9.96 -11.32 -6.54
C LEU A 13 -9.48 -9.92 -6.09
N PHE A 14 -8.46 -9.38 -6.75
CA PHE A 14 -7.98 -8.04 -6.43
C PHE A 14 -9.05 -6.98 -6.68
N LEU A 15 -9.75 -7.01 -7.82
CA LEU A 15 -10.81 -6.06 -8.16
C LEU A 15 -12.02 -6.11 -7.20
N GLN A 16 -12.22 -7.22 -6.51
CA GLN A 16 -13.26 -7.39 -5.48
C GLN A 16 -12.77 -7.06 -4.07
N SER A 17 -11.48 -6.80 -3.88
CA SER A 17 -10.88 -6.52 -2.58
C SER A 17 -10.91 -5.04 -2.20
N ALA A 18 -10.74 -4.73 -0.91
CA ALA A 18 -10.57 -3.36 -0.43
C ALA A 18 -9.31 -2.69 -1.01
N ASP A 19 -8.27 -3.46 -1.32
CA ASP A 19 -7.00 -2.95 -1.86
C ASP A 19 -7.20 -2.26 -3.22
N TYR A 20 -8.16 -2.72 -4.02
CA TYR A 20 -8.52 -2.07 -5.27
C TYR A 20 -9.03 -0.65 -5.03
N TYR A 21 -9.96 -0.46 -4.09
CA TYR A 21 -10.50 0.86 -3.77
C TYR A 21 -9.44 1.78 -3.17
N LEU A 22 -8.55 1.24 -2.32
CA LEU A 22 -7.41 1.98 -1.75
C LEU A 22 -6.49 2.51 -2.87
N ILE A 23 -6.14 1.66 -3.83
CA ILE A 23 -5.25 2.02 -4.95
C ILE A 23 -5.94 2.99 -5.92
N ALA A 24 -7.22 2.77 -6.24
CA ALA A 24 -8.00 3.66 -7.09
C ALA A 24 -8.09 5.07 -6.48
N SER A 25 -8.30 5.15 -5.17
CA SER A 25 -8.31 6.42 -4.43
C SER A 25 -6.93 7.08 -4.46
N ALA A 26 -5.85 6.34 -4.22
CA ALA A 26 -4.51 6.90 -4.29
C ALA A 26 -4.16 7.44 -5.69
N LEU A 27 -4.61 6.75 -6.74
CA LEU A 27 -4.42 7.18 -8.13
C LEU A 27 -5.19 8.47 -8.42
N ALA A 28 -6.47 8.53 -8.07
CA ALA A 28 -7.34 9.67 -8.38
C ALA A 28 -6.92 10.95 -7.64
N TRP A 29 -6.44 10.83 -6.40
CA TRP A 29 -6.10 11.96 -5.54
C TRP A 29 -4.59 12.22 -5.46
N ASN A 30 -3.78 11.49 -6.24
CA ASN A 30 -2.33 11.56 -6.25
C ASN A 30 -1.70 11.40 -4.85
N PHE A 31 -2.26 10.50 -4.04
CA PHE A 31 -1.75 10.17 -2.71
C PHE A 31 -0.66 9.09 -2.76
N ALA A 32 0.04 8.95 -1.64
CA ALA A 32 0.96 7.84 -1.45
C ALA A 32 0.28 6.70 -0.67
N VAL A 33 0.48 5.46 -1.09
CA VAL A 33 -0.01 4.28 -0.37
C VAL A 33 1.02 3.84 0.66
N VAL A 34 0.61 3.72 1.92
CA VAL A 34 1.48 3.24 3.00
C VAL A 34 1.12 1.80 3.32
N THR A 35 2.08 0.87 3.22
CA THR A 35 1.82 -0.57 3.44
C THR A 35 3.03 -1.31 4.01
N HIS A 36 2.79 -2.32 4.84
CA HIS A 36 3.82 -3.26 5.29
C HIS A 36 4.15 -4.34 4.25
N GLU A 37 3.40 -4.44 3.15
CA GLU A 37 3.70 -5.41 2.09
C GLU A 37 5.00 -5.06 1.34
N VAL A 38 5.78 -6.10 1.04
CA VAL A 38 6.97 -6.01 0.18
C VAL A 38 6.63 -6.49 -1.23
N PRO A 39 7.07 -5.79 -2.30
CA PRO A 39 6.91 -6.26 -3.68
C PRO A 39 7.39 -7.69 -3.84
N ALA A 40 6.68 -8.50 -4.62
CA ALA A 40 7.11 -9.85 -4.92
C ALA A 40 6.59 -10.30 -6.28
N GLN A 41 7.38 -11.11 -7.00
CA GLN A 41 7.00 -11.64 -8.29
C GLN A 41 6.09 -12.87 -8.14
N THR A 42 4.80 -12.62 -7.89
CA THR A 42 3.75 -13.64 -7.79
C THR A 42 2.75 -13.45 -8.92
N ARG A 43 2.20 -14.57 -9.43
CA ARG A 43 1.13 -14.55 -10.44
C ARG A 43 -0.27 -14.74 -9.83
N ARG A 44 -0.35 -15.25 -8.60
CA ARG A 44 -1.61 -15.66 -7.94
C ARG A 44 -2.23 -14.62 -7.04
N LYS A 45 -1.49 -13.58 -6.68
CA LYS A 45 -1.97 -12.48 -5.84
C LYS A 45 -1.37 -11.17 -6.31
N VAL A 46 -2.21 -10.18 -6.56
CA VAL A 46 -1.76 -8.80 -6.78
C VAL A 46 -1.44 -8.20 -5.42
N LYS A 47 -0.17 -7.90 -5.19
CA LYS A 47 0.27 -7.18 -3.99
C LYS A 47 0.11 -5.67 -4.18
N ILE A 48 -0.17 -4.96 -3.10
CA ILE A 48 -0.31 -3.50 -3.08
C ILE A 48 0.89 -2.80 -3.73
N PRO A 49 2.15 -3.07 -3.33
CA PRO A 49 3.31 -2.42 -3.93
C PRO A 49 3.46 -2.74 -5.42
N ASN A 50 3.14 -3.96 -5.86
CA ASN A 50 3.21 -4.31 -7.29
C ASN A 50 2.23 -3.50 -8.14
N ALA A 51 1.01 -3.31 -7.64
CA ALA A 51 0.01 -2.48 -8.29
C ALA A 51 0.43 -1.00 -8.31
N CYS A 52 0.97 -0.49 -7.20
CA CYS A 52 1.50 0.88 -7.13
C CYS A 52 2.62 1.10 -8.15
N ILE A 53 3.59 0.18 -8.24
CA ILE A 53 4.67 0.24 -9.24
C ILE A 53 4.09 0.23 -10.66
N GLY A 54 3.17 -0.69 -10.96
CA GLY A 54 2.55 -0.82 -12.28
C GLY A 54 1.64 0.35 -12.69
N LEU A 55 1.25 1.20 -11.74
CA LEU A 55 0.46 2.43 -11.92
C LEU A 55 1.28 3.71 -11.70
N LYS A 56 2.56 3.60 -11.36
CA LYS A 56 3.43 4.73 -10.99
C LYS A 56 2.88 5.55 -9.80
N ILE A 57 2.19 4.90 -8.88
CA ILE A 57 1.71 5.50 -7.62
C ILE A 57 2.85 5.47 -6.60
N ARG A 58 3.04 6.59 -5.88
CA ARG A 58 3.99 6.65 -4.78
C ARG A 58 3.55 5.68 -3.68
N HIS A 59 4.47 4.89 -3.16
CA HIS A 59 4.20 4.02 -2.02
C HIS A 59 5.44 3.94 -1.14
N LEU A 60 5.22 3.63 0.13
CA LEU A 60 6.27 3.57 1.13
C LEU A 60 5.85 2.67 2.30
N THR A 61 6.83 2.19 3.05
CA THR A 61 6.58 1.48 4.30
C THR A 61 6.14 2.46 5.39
N PRO A 62 5.41 1.99 6.43
CA PRO A 62 5.11 2.81 7.60
C PRO A 62 6.36 3.40 8.24
N TYR A 63 7.46 2.66 8.29
CA TYR A 63 8.71 3.15 8.86
C TYR A 63 9.33 4.30 8.06
N GLU A 64 9.28 4.25 6.73
CA GLU A 64 9.71 5.36 5.88
C GLU A 64 8.81 6.57 6.05
N MET A 65 7.49 6.36 6.13
CA MET A 65 6.52 7.43 6.34
C MET A 65 6.78 8.13 7.67
N LEU A 66 6.91 7.38 8.76
CA LEU A 66 7.17 7.94 10.09
C LEU A 66 8.49 8.72 10.16
N ARG A 67 9.55 8.23 9.50
CA ARG A 67 10.84 8.95 9.43
C ARG A 67 10.72 10.24 8.60
N ARG A 68 10.05 10.18 7.45
CA ARG A 68 9.85 11.33 6.56
C ARG A 68 9.05 12.43 7.23
N GLU A 69 7.96 12.05 7.90
CA GLU A 69 7.06 12.98 8.61
C GLU A 69 7.59 13.36 10.00
N ARG A 70 8.76 12.86 10.40
CA ARG A 70 9.41 13.12 11.70
C ARG A 70 8.48 12.87 12.88
N ALA A 71 7.71 11.79 12.80
CA ALA A 71 6.74 11.42 13.82
C ALA A 71 7.44 11.21 15.17
N ARG A 72 6.84 11.76 16.24
CA ARG A 72 7.32 11.60 17.62
C ARG A 72 6.23 10.92 18.44
N PHE A 73 6.57 9.76 18.98
CA PHE A 73 5.71 9.05 19.93
C PHE A 73 6.07 9.51 21.34
N VAL A 74 5.18 10.27 21.97
CA VAL A 74 5.35 10.73 23.34
C VAL A 74 4.47 9.88 24.26
N LEU A 75 5.05 9.37 25.35
CA LEU A 75 4.29 8.72 26.39
C LEU A 75 3.90 9.80 27.41
N GLU A 76 2.60 10.11 27.51
CA GLU A 76 2.13 10.97 28.58
C GLU A 76 2.33 10.28 29.93
N ARG A 77 2.93 11.00 30.88
CA ARG A 77 3.06 10.52 32.25
C ARG A 77 1.69 10.51 32.88
N ARG A 78 1.12 9.33 33.14
CA ARG A 78 -0.05 9.23 34.04
C ARG A 78 0.40 9.69 35.42
N ASN A 79 -0.05 10.87 35.84
CA ASN A 79 0.06 11.28 37.24
C ASN A 79 -0.79 10.30 38.06
N GLY A 80 -0.14 9.43 38.81
CA GLY A 80 -0.80 8.51 39.72
C GLY A 80 -1.62 9.30 40.74
N LYS A 81 -2.92 9.01 40.78
CA LYS A 81 -3.68 9.08 42.02
C LYS A 81 -3.66 7.69 42.63
#